data_AF-A0A170Y1N0-F1
#
_entry.id   AF-A0A170Y1N0-F1
#
_cell.length_a   1.000
_cell.length_b   1.000
_cell.length_c   1.000
_cell.angle_alpha   90.00
_cell.angle_beta   90.00
_cell.angle_gamma   90.00
#
_symmetry.space_group_name_H-M   'P 1'
#
loop_
_entity.id
_entity.type
_entity.pdbx_description
1 polymer ?
#
loop_
_entity_poly.entity_id
_entity_poly.type
_entity_poly.pdbx_seq_one_letter_code
_entity_poly.pdbx_strand_id
1 'polypeptide(L)'
;IVDLLVDPLGPGLVPPEKRTIEYLEEVAVLTANQLARGELKVDRNKKGLTDKIMNFALKYDWVKDQIFNRAKGQVLKLTGGLYPAPLKILDVIRTGLDEGEKRGYEAEAKSFGELAMTPQSKGLVGLFKGQTECKKNRFGKPEREVKTLAVLGAGLMGAGIVQVTLDKGLKVILKDATQAGLNRGLGTR
;
A
#
# COMPACT_ATOMS: atom_id res chain seq x y z
N ILE A 1 9.18 8.21 -15.00
CA ILE A 1 9.69 6.85 -15.29
C ILE A 1 8.78 5.80 -14.65
N VAL A 2 8.31 5.99 -13.41
CA VAL A 2 7.41 5.05 -12.74
C VAL A 2 5.97 5.03 -13.33
N ASP A 3 5.59 6.04 -14.11
CA ASP A 3 4.21 6.18 -14.64
C ASP A 3 4.02 5.68 -16.08
N LEU A 4 4.99 4.96 -16.66
CA LEU A 4 4.78 4.25 -17.93
C LEU A 4 3.95 3.00 -17.65
N LEU A 5 2.62 3.14 -17.69
CA LEU A 5 1.70 2.01 -17.66
C LEU A 5 1.91 1.18 -18.93
N VAL A 6 2.41 -0.03 -18.74
CA VAL A 6 2.53 -1.02 -19.81
C VAL A 6 1.17 -1.69 -19.97
N ASP A 7 0.46 -1.39 -21.05
CA ASP A 7 -0.84 -2.02 -21.33
C ASP A 7 -0.65 -3.53 -21.56
N PRO A 8 -1.51 -4.39 -20.97
CA PRO A 8 -1.43 -5.82 -21.20
C PRO A 8 -1.70 -6.13 -22.68
N LEU A 9 -0.77 -6.84 -23.31
CA LEU A 9 -0.92 -7.29 -24.69
C LEU A 9 -2.13 -8.23 -24.83
N GLY A 10 -2.92 -8.01 -25.88
CA GLY A 10 -4.05 -8.88 -26.26
C GLY A 10 -3.64 -10.35 -26.49
N PRO A 11 -4.61 -11.27 -26.60
CA PRO A 11 -4.36 -12.71 -26.57
C PRO A 11 -3.42 -13.12 -27.72
N GLY A 12 -2.25 -13.63 -27.37
CA GLY A 12 -1.26 -14.17 -28.30
C GLY A 12 -1.16 -15.68 -28.23
N LEU A 13 -0.14 -16.22 -28.91
CA LEU A 13 0.15 -17.66 -28.98
C LEU A 13 0.72 -18.24 -27.66
N VAL A 14 1.16 -17.37 -26.74
CA VAL A 14 1.77 -17.71 -25.44
C VAL A 14 0.80 -17.31 -24.32
N PRO A 15 0.76 -18.04 -23.18
CA PRO A 15 -0.04 -17.64 -22.01
C PRO A 15 0.19 -16.16 -21.65
N PRO A 16 -0.89 -15.38 -21.40
CA PRO A 16 -0.81 -13.93 -21.22
C PRO A 16 0.20 -13.47 -20.14
N GLU A 17 0.33 -14.22 -19.06
CA GLU A 17 1.24 -13.90 -17.95
C GLU A 17 2.71 -13.89 -18.39
N LYS A 18 3.15 -14.91 -19.13
CA LYS A 18 4.52 -14.99 -19.63
C LYS A 18 4.82 -13.88 -20.63
N ARG A 19 3.88 -13.63 -21.54
CA ARG A 19 4.00 -12.55 -22.53
C ARG A 19 4.07 -11.17 -21.89
N THR A 20 3.39 -10.96 -20.77
CA THR A 20 3.43 -9.68 -20.03
C THR A 20 4.80 -9.44 -19.41
N ILE A 21 5.42 -10.49 -18.87
CA ILE A 21 6.77 -10.40 -18.28
C ILE A 21 7.81 -10.15 -19.37
N GLU A 22 7.75 -10.90 -20.47
CA GLU A 22 8.63 -10.71 -21.63
C GLU A 22 8.50 -9.28 -22.19
N TYR A 23 7.27 -8.79 -22.33
CA TYR A 23 7.02 -7.44 -22.81
C TYR A 23 7.51 -6.35 -21.83
N LEU A 24 7.38 -6.56 -20.52
CA LEU A 24 7.93 -5.65 -19.52
C LEU A 24 9.46 -5.56 -19.64
N GLU A 25 10.13 -6.69 -19.85
CA GLU A 25 11.57 -6.73 -20.06
C GLU A 25 11.98 -6.00 -21.35
N GLU A 26 11.27 -6.26 -22.46
CA GLU A 26 11.49 -5.56 -23.73
C GLU A 26 11.33 -4.04 -23.55
N VAL A 27 10.24 -3.59 -22.92
CA VAL A 27 9.99 -2.16 -22.66
C VAL A 27 11.05 -1.58 -21.73
N ALA A 28 11.50 -2.30 -20.71
CA ALA A 28 12.56 -1.85 -19.81
C ALA A 28 13.89 -1.66 -20.55
N VAL A 29 14.27 -2.61 -21.40
CA VAL A 29 15.49 -2.55 -22.22
C VAL A 29 15.40 -1.39 -23.23
N LEU A 30 14.26 -1.22 -23.89
CA LEU A 30 14.02 -0.10 -24.80
C LEU A 30 14.12 1.25 -24.07
N THR A 31 13.50 1.36 -22.89
CA THR A 31 13.54 2.59 -22.08
C THR A 31 14.96 2.89 -21.59
N ALA A 32 15.71 1.87 -21.16
CA ALA A 32 17.11 2.02 -20.75
C ALA A 32 17.99 2.49 -21.91
N ASN A 33 17.80 1.92 -23.10
CA ASN A 33 18.51 2.34 -24.31
C ASN A 33 18.16 3.77 -24.71
N GLN A 34 16.89 4.17 -24.63
CA GLN A 34 16.44 5.54 -24.92
C GLN A 34 16.97 6.56 -23.91
N LEU A 35 17.07 6.19 -22.64
CA LEU A 35 17.72 6.99 -21.60
C LEU A 35 19.22 7.16 -21.87
N ALA A 36 19.92 6.06 -22.22
CA ALA A 36 21.35 6.09 -22.55
C ALA A 36 21.66 6.94 -23.79
N ARG A 37 20.76 6.93 -24.78
CA ARG A 37 20.85 7.77 -25.99
C ARG A 37 20.48 9.24 -25.76
N GLY A 38 19.93 9.57 -24.59
CA GLY A 38 19.47 10.92 -24.27
C GLY A 38 18.21 11.38 -25.02
N GLU A 39 17.56 10.47 -25.76
CA GLU A 39 16.30 10.71 -26.49
C GLU A 39 15.13 10.88 -25.51
N LEU A 40 15.20 10.23 -24.35
CA LEU A 40 14.19 10.31 -23.30
C LEU A 40 14.62 11.32 -22.23
N LYS A 41 14.33 12.60 -22.45
CA LYS A 41 14.49 13.62 -21.41
C LYS A 41 13.41 13.41 -20.36
N VAL A 42 13.85 13.16 -19.13
CA VAL A 42 12.97 12.96 -17.97
C VAL A 42 12.35 14.30 -17.58
N ASP A 43 11.30 14.71 -18.27
CA ASP A 43 10.52 15.89 -17.92
C ASP A 43 9.68 15.62 -16.67
N ARG A 44 10.29 15.80 -15.50
CA ARG A 44 9.60 15.81 -14.19
C ARG A 44 8.77 17.08 -13.95
N ASN A 45 8.60 17.90 -14.99
CA ASN A 45 8.16 19.30 -14.88
C ASN A 45 6.66 19.51 -15.15
N LYS A 46 5.89 18.47 -15.47
CA LYS A 46 4.41 18.51 -15.49
C LYS A 46 3.81 18.45 -14.08
N LYS A 47 4.40 19.18 -13.13
CA LYS A 47 3.82 19.43 -11.82
C LYS A 47 2.70 20.46 -12.00
N GLY A 48 1.50 20.13 -11.52
CA GLY A 48 0.33 21.02 -11.64
C GLY A 48 0.61 22.39 -11.01
N LEU A 49 -0.16 23.41 -11.38
CA LEU A 49 -0.06 24.75 -10.77
C LEU A 49 -0.07 24.67 -9.22
N THR A 50 -0.86 23.74 -8.67
CA THR A 50 -0.93 23.42 -7.24
C THR A 50 0.41 22.96 -6.65
N ASP A 51 1.13 22.07 -7.33
CA ASP A 51 2.40 21.51 -6.87
C ASP A 51 3.51 22.56 -6.89
N LYS A 52 3.49 23.48 -7.85
CA LYS A 52 4.45 24.60 -7.90
C LYS A 52 4.23 25.58 -6.76
N ILE A 53 2.97 25.91 -6.47
CA ILE A 53 2.59 26.76 -5.33
C ILE A 53 2.99 26.08 -4.01
N MET A 54 2.72 24.78 -3.88
CA MET A 54 3.08 24.03 -2.68
C MET A 54 4.59 23.94 -2.49
N ASN A 55 5.37 23.68 -3.54
CA ASN A 55 6.83 23.71 -3.48
C ASN A 55 7.37 25.11 -3.14
N PHE A 56 6.73 26.18 -3.61
CA PHE A 56 7.11 27.54 -3.26
C PHE A 56 6.78 27.85 -1.79
N ALA A 57 5.61 27.43 -1.29
CA ALA A 57 5.22 27.57 0.10
C ALA A 57 6.15 26.77 1.04
N LEU A 58 6.56 25.56 0.64
CA LEU A 58 7.51 24.73 1.39
C LEU A 58 8.93 25.31 1.45
N LYS A 59 9.28 26.35 0.69
CA LYS A 59 10.56 27.06 0.85
C LYS A 59 10.58 27.96 2.08
N TYR A 60 9.43 28.36 2.60
CA TYR A 60 9.36 29.22 3.78
C TYR A 60 9.37 28.38 5.06
N ASP A 61 10.35 28.61 5.93
CA ASP A 61 10.54 27.79 7.13
C ASP A 61 9.35 27.87 8.09
N TRP A 62 8.67 29.02 8.20
CA TRP A 62 7.47 29.15 9.03
C TRP A 62 6.30 28.25 8.56
N VAL A 63 6.17 28.04 7.24
CA VAL A 63 5.14 27.14 6.66
C VAL A 63 5.49 25.70 6.95
N LYS A 64 6.77 25.32 6.77
CA LYS A 64 7.26 23.98 7.11
C LYS A 64 6.97 23.69 8.58
N ASP A 65 7.33 24.60 9.47
CA ASP A 65 7.13 24.44 10.93
C ASP A 65 5.67 24.21 11.28
N GLN A 66 4.75 24.95 10.67
CA GLN A 66 3.32 24.78 10.89
C GLN A 66 2.82 23.40 10.41
N ILE A 67 3.32 22.91 9.27
CA ILE A 67 2.99 21.59 8.74
C ILE A 67 3.53 20.49 9.66
N PHE A 68 4.80 20.56 10.05
CA PHE A 68 5.43 19.56 10.93
C PHE A 68 4.77 19.54 12.31
N ASN A 69 4.41 20.70 12.87
CA ASN A 69 3.71 20.78 14.15
C ASN A 69 2.31 20.14 14.08
N ARG A 70 1.57 20.40 12.99
CA ARG A 70 0.26 19.78 12.75
C ARG A 70 0.37 18.27 12.55
N ALA A 71 1.35 17.82 11.76
CA ALA A 71 1.63 16.41 11.54
C ALA A 71 1.99 15.70 12.86
N LYS A 72 2.88 16.30 13.66
CA LYS A 72 3.26 15.79 14.98
C LYS A 72 2.07 15.70 15.92
N GLY A 73 1.21 16.72 15.96
CA GLY A 73 -0.02 16.71 16.76
C GLY A 73 -1.01 15.62 16.33
N GLN A 74 -1.19 15.43 15.02
CA GLN A 74 -2.06 14.37 14.49
C GLN A 74 -1.51 12.98 14.77
N VAL A 75 -0.20 12.77 14.57
CA VAL A 75 0.49 11.52 14.88
C VAL A 75 0.37 11.22 16.37
N LEU A 76 0.61 12.19 17.25
CA LEU A 76 0.50 11.99 18.70
C LEU A 76 -0.92 11.61 19.11
N LYS A 77 -1.93 12.27 18.51
CA LYS A 77 -3.35 11.96 18.75
C LYS A 77 -3.73 10.55 18.30
N LEU A 78 -3.24 10.09 17.14
CA LEU A 78 -3.56 8.77 16.60
C LEU A 78 -2.77 7.64 17.26
N THR A 79 -1.52 7.89 17.64
CA THR A 79 -0.62 6.89 18.22
C THR A 79 -0.69 6.81 19.74
N GLY A 80 -1.31 7.80 20.40
CA GLY A 80 -1.31 7.94 21.85
C GLY A 80 0.08 8.13 22.46
N GLY A 81 1.10 8.46 21.65
CA GLY A 81 2.49 8.62 22.11
C GLY A 81 3.23 7.31 22.40
N LEU A 82 2.63 6.15 22.14
CA LEU A 82 3.21 4.84 22.44
C LEU A 82 4.21 4.35 21.37
N TYR A 83 4.19 4.97 20.19
CA TYR A 83 4.97 4.56 19.03
C TYR A 83 6.04 5.62 18.69
N PRO A 84 7.34 5.32 18.88
CA PRO A 84 8.41 6.28 18.65
C PRO A 84 8.74 6.48 17.16
N ALA A 85 8.46 5.49 16.31
CA ALA A 85 8.85 5.53 14.89
C ALA A 85 8.17 6.67 14.10
N PRO A 86 6.83 6.88 14.19
CA PRO A 86 6.18 7.97 13.47
C PRO A 86 6.71 9.37 13.82
N LEU A 87 7.12 9.58 15.08
CA LEU A 87 7.70 10.85 15.51
C LEU A 87 9.11 11.03 14.95
N LYS A 88 9.97 10.01 15.06
CA LYS A 88 11.34 10.07 14.51
C LYS A 88 11.37 10.21 12.99
N ILE A 89 10.39 9.66 12.28
CA ILE A 89 10.27 9.87 10.82
C ILE A 89 10.09 11.36 10.50
N LEU A 90 9.25 12.08 11.24
CA LEU A 90 9.07 13.52 11.05
C LEU A 90 10.37 14.29 11.34
N ASP A 91 11.11 13.90 12.37
CA ASP A 91 12.38 14.54 12.74
C ASP A 91 13.45 14.33 11.66
N VAL A 92 13.61 13.10 11.14
CA VAL A 92 14.58 12.79 10.06
C VAL A 92 14.24 13.52 8.76
N ILE A 93 12.96 13.58 8.39
CA ILE A 93 12.53 14.32 7.19
C ILE A 93 12.85 15.80 7.35
N ARG A 94 12.60 16.38 8.53
CA ARG A 94 12.94 17.78 8.81
C ARG A 94 14.45 18.02 8.71
N THR A 95 15.27 17.18 9.32
CA THR A 95 16.74 17.27 9.21
C THR A 95 17.21 17.17 7.76
N GLY A 96 16.62 16.29 6.94
CA GLY A 96 16.96 16.19 5.52
C GLY A 96 16.57 17.43 4.70
N LEU A 97 15.46 18.10 5.05
CA LEU A 97 15.01 19.32 4.39
C LEU A 97 15.81 20.56 4.81
N ASP A 98 16.24 20.62 6.07
CA ASP A 98 16.90 21.80 6.65
C ASP A 98 18.44 21.73 6.53
N GLU A 99 19.05 20.56 6.77
CA GLU A 99 20.52 20.36 6.74
C GLU A 99 21.02 19.74 5.41
N GLY A 100 20.10 19.33 4.53
CA GLY A 100 20.39 18.76 3.21
C GLY A 100 20.52 17.23 3.19
N GLU A 101 20.51 16.67 1.99
CA GLU A 101 20.34 15.22 1.74
C GLU A 101 21.38 14.35 2.45
N LYS A 102 22.68 14.71 2.37
CA LYS A 102 23.76 13.91 2.98
C LYS A 102 23.55 13.74 4.49
N ARG A 103 23.18 14.82 5.16
CA ARG A 103 22.93 14.83 6.60
C ARG A 103 21.62 14.12 6.95
N GLY A 104 20.61 14.27 6.10
CA GLY A 104 19.35 13.52 6.19
C GLY A 104 19.59 12.00 6.18
N TYR A 105 20.42 11.50 5.27
CA TYR A 105 20.75 10.07 5.21
C TYR A 105 21.52 9.58 6.44
N GLU A 106 22.45 10.39 6.97
CA GLU A 106 23.14 10.06 8.24
C GLU A 106 22.15 9.99 9.42
N ALA A 107 21.24 10.96 9.52
CA ALA A 107 20.21 11.02 10.56
C ALA A 107 19.20 9.87 10.43
N GLU A 108 18.84 9.50 9.20
CA GLU A 108 18.00 8.36 8.87
C GLU A 108 18.64 7.06 9.34
N ALA A 109 19.89 6.80 8.95
CA ALA A 109 20.61 5.58 9.31
C ALA A 109 20.72 5.41 10.84
N LYS A 110 21.06 6.50 11.55
CA LYS A 110 21.13 6.50 13.02
C LYS A 110 19.76 6.24 13.64
N SER A 111 18.74 6.98 13.23
CA SER A 111 17.39 6.85 13.78
C SER A 111 16.77 5.48 13.48
N PHE A 112 17.04 4.92 12.30
CA PHE A 112 16.65 3.58 11.92
C PHE A 112 17.26 2.53 12.85
N GLY A 113 18.57 2.59 13.10
CA GLY A 113 19.25 1.70 14.03
C GLY A 113 18.69 1.78 15.44
N GLU A 114 18.46 3.01 15.94
CA GLU A 114 17.85 3.23 17.25
C GLU A 114 16.44 2.63 17.33
N LEU A 115 15.60 2.85 16.31
CA LEU A 115 14.23 2.32 16.25
C LEU A 115 14.21 0.79 16.13
N ALA A 116 15.12 0.20 15.35
CA ALA A 116 15.24 -1.25 15.19
C ALA A 116 15.50 -1.96 16.52
N MET A 117 16.19 -1.30 17.45
CA MET A 117 16.52 -1.86 18.76
C MET A 117 15.41 -1.68 19.81
N THR A 118 14.38 -0.87 19.53
CA THR A 118 13.27 -0.62 20.46
C THR A 118 12.39 -1.86 20.69
N PRO A 119 11.78 -2.00 21.89
CA PRO A 119 10.86 -3.10 22.15
C PRO A 119 9.60 -3.05 21.27
N GLN A 120 9.12 -1.85 20.92
CA GLN A 120 7.97 -1.67 20.03
C GLN A 120 8.24 -2.25 18.64
N SER A 121 9.42 -1.95 18.06
CA SER A 121 9.82 -2.51 16.77
C SER A 121 9.89 -4.03 16.80
N LYS A 122 10.55 -4.60 17.83
CA LYS A 122 10.64 -6.06 18.01
C LYS A 122 9.25 -6.71 18.13
N GLY A 123 8.34 -6.08 18.87
CA GLY A 123 6.95 -6.54 19.01
C GLY A 123 6.19 -6.54 17.69
N LEU A 124 6.28 -5.44 16.92
CA LEU A 124 5.63 -5.33 15.61
C LEU A 124 6.19 -6.33 14.58
N VAL A 125 7.52 -6.56 14.58
CA VAL A 125 8.14 -7.60 13.75
C VAL A 125 7.65 -8.99 14.16
N GLY A 126 7.48 -9.25 15.45
CA GLY A 126 6.86 -10.47 15.96
C GLY A 126 5.43 -10.66 15.44
N LEU A 127 4.60 -9.63 15.52
CA LEU A 127 3.24 -9.65 14.98
C LEU A 127 3.21 -9.87 13.47
N PHE A 128 4.13 -9.24 12.72
CA PHE A 128 4.26 -9.44 11.28
C PHE A 128 4.60 -10.91 10.93
N LYS A 129 5.55 -11.51 11.65
CA LYS A 129 5.89 -12.93 11.49
C LYS A 129 4.70 -13.82 11.83
N GLY A 130 4.04 -13.57 12.96
CA GLY A 130 2.84 -14.30 13.37
C GLY A 130 1.72 -14.20 12.35
N GLN A 131 1.44 -13.01 11.82
CA GLN A 131 0.46 -12.80 10.76
C GLN A 131 0.83 -13.55 9.47
N THR A 132 2.12 -13.56 9.11
CA THR A 132 2.61 -14.27 7.92
C THR A 132 2.42 -15.78 8.05
N GLU A 133 2.70 -16.34 9.23
CA GLU A 133 2.45 -17.77 9.49
C GLU A 133 0.94 -18.08 9.54
N CYS A 134 0.12 -17.22 10.15
CA CYS A 134 -1.34 -17.41 10.17
C CYS A 134 -2.01 -17.31 8.79
N LYS A 135 -1.36 -16.68 7.81
CA LYS A 135 -1.84 -16.65 6.41
C LYS A 135 -1.52 -17.93 5.64
N LYS A 136 -0.61 -18.76 6.13
CA LYS A 136 -0.29 -20.06 5.51
C LYS A 136 -1.26 -21.11 6.01
N ASN A 137 -1.64 -22.04 5.13
CA ASN A 137 -2.50 -23.15 5.55
C ASN A 137 -1.70 -24.16 6.38
N ARG A 138 -1.98 -24.22 7.69
CA ARG A 138 -1.33 -25.14 8.64
C ARG A 138 -1.51 -26.61 8.26
N PHE A 139 -2.60 -26.96 7.58
CA PHE A 139 -2.97 -28.35 7.25
C PHE A 139 -2.64 -28.73 5.80
N GLY A 140 -1.96 -27.86 5.05
CA GLY A 140 -1.62 -28.11 3.65
C GLY A 140 -2.81 -27.95 2.70
N LYS A 141 -2.71 -28.51 1.49
CA LYS A 141 -3.80 -28.44 0.50
C LYS A 141 -4.93 -29.39 0.90
N PRO A 142 -6.19 -28.95 0.95
CA PRO A 142 -7.31 -29.84 1.23
C PRO A 142 -7.49 -30.85 0.09
N GLU A 143 -8.00 -32.05 0.41
CA GLU A 143 -8.34 -33.07 -0.58
C GLU A 143 -9.45 -32.60 -1.54
N ARG A 144 -10.35 -31.74 -1.06
CA ARG A 144 -11.45 -31.15 -1.84
C ARG A 144 -11.43 -29.64 -1.73
N GLU A 145 -11.29 -28.96 -2.86
CA GLU A 145 -11.41 -27.51 -2.93
C GLU A 145 -12.87 -27.07 -2.82
N VAL A 146 -13.12 -25.99 -2.06
CA VAL A 146 -14.45 -25.43 -1.89
C VAL A 146 -14.80 -24.62 -3.15
N LYS A 147 -15.76 -25.11 -3.93
CA LYS A 147 -16.27 -24.42 -5.14
C LYS A 147 -17.55 -23.61 -4.87
N THR A 148 -18.37 -24.12 -3.95
CA THR A 148 -19.66 -23.52 -3.57
C THR A 148 -19.73 -23.47 -2.05
N LEU A 149 -20.06 -22.30 -1.51
CA LEU A 149 -20.18 -22.05 -0.07
C LEU A 149 -21.62 -21.61 0.25
N ALA A 150 -22.18 -22.09 1.35
CA ALA A 150 -23.50 -21.65 1.84
C ALA A 150 -23.35 -20.87 3.14
N VAL A 151 -23.92 -19.67 3.21
CA VAL A 151 -23.97 -18.83 4.41
C VAL A 151 -25.39 -18.84 4.96
N LEU A 152 -25.52 -19.20 6.24
CA LEU A 152 -26.78 -19.21 6.97
C LEU A 152 -26.90 -17.93 7.80
N GLY A 153 -27.88 -17.10 7.48
CA GLY A 153 -28.14 -15.78 8.06
C GLY A 153 -27.62 -14.65 7.17
N ALA A 154 -28.53 -13.79 6.73
CA ALA A 154 -28.26 -12.58 5.93
C ALA A 154 -28.15 -11.32 6.79
N GLY A 155 -27.75 -11.48 8.06
CA GLY A 155 -27.41 -10.35 8.94
C GLY A 155 -26.11 -9.64 8.53
N LEU A 156 -25.68 -8.64 9.31
CA LEU A 156 -24.50 -7.82 9.01
C LEU A 156 -23.22 -8.66 8.78
N MET A 157 -22.96 -9.66 9.64
CA MET A 157 -21.79 -10.54 9.48
C MET A 157 -21.95 -11.49 8.28
N GLY A 158 -23.16 -12.02 8.05
CA GLY A 158 -23.42 -12.94 6.94
C GLY A 158 -23.25 -12.26 5.59
N ALA A 159 -23.79 -11.06 5.44
CA ALA A 159 -23.58 -10.21 4.26
C ALA A 159 -22.09 -9.90 4.03
N GLY A 160 -21.35 -9.58 5.10
CA GLY A 160 -19.91 -9.37 5.03
C GLY A 160 -19.14 -10.60 4.52
N ILE A 161 -19.44 -11.79 5.06
CA ILE A 161 -18.84 -13.06 4.62
C ILE A 161 -19.14 -13.33 3.14
N VAL A 162 -20.40 -13.12 2.72
CA VAL A 162 -20.80 -13.27 1.32
C VAL A 162 -19.98 -12.35 0.43
N GLN A 163 -19.85 -11.07 0.80
CA GLN A 163 -19.08 -10.07 0.05
C GLN A 163 -17.62 -10.49 -0.14
N VAL A 164 -16.87 -10.75 0.93
CA VAL A 164 -15.45 -11.15 0.80
C VAL A 164 -15.25 -12.50 0.09
N THR A 165 -16.28 -13.34 0.03
CA THR A 165 -16.23 -14.64 -0.66
C THR A 165 -16.54 -14.49 -2.15
N LEU A 166 -17.52 -13.66 -2.52
CA LEU A 166 -17.85 -13.33 -3.90
C LEU A 166 -16.71 -12.54 -4.58
N ASP A 167 -16.07 -11.60 -3.87
CA ASP A 167 -14.92 -10.84 -4.37
C ASP A 167 -13.73 -11.76 -4.74
N LYS A 168 -13.65 -12.93 -4.11
CA LYS A 168 -12.66 -13.97 -4.41
C LYS A 168 -13.08 -14.94 -5.52
N GLY A 169 -14.24 -14.73 -6.14
CA GLY A 169 -14.74 -15.53 -7.27
C GLY A 169 -15.38 -16.86 -6.89
N LEU A 170 -15.68 -17.10 -5.61
CA LEU A 170 -16.36 -18.31 -5.16
C LEU A 170 -17.88 -18.18 -5.27
N LYS A 171 -18.57 -19.29 -5.60
CA LYS A 171 -20.04 -19.29 -5.67
C LYS A 171 -20.62 -19.36 -4.26
N VAL A 172 -21.52 -18.44 -3.92
CA VAL A 172 -22.12 -18.36 -2.57
C VAL A 172 -23.64 -18.48 -2.62
N ILE A 173 -24.21 -19.27 -1.72
CA ILE A 173 -25.65 -19.38 -1.48
C ILE A 173 -25.95 -18.72 -0.13
N LEU A 174 -26.75 -17.65 -0.12
CA LEU A 174 -27.18 -16.98 1.10
C LEU A 174 -28.59 -17.41 1.46
N LYS A 175 -28.79 -17.91 2.69
CA LYS A 175 -30.11 -18.31 3.21
C LYS A 175 -30.44 -17.53 4.47
N ASP A 176 -31.66 -17.01 4.56
CA ASP A 176 -32.19 -16.36 5.76
C ASP A 176 -33.58 -16.95 6.12
N ALA A 177 -34.05 -16.67 7.33
CA ALA A 177 -35.38 -17.07 7.79
C ALA A 177 -36.49 -16.19 7.19
N THR A 178 -36.19 -14.92 6.88
CA THR A 178 -37.16 -13.94 6.37
C THR A 178 -36.69 -13.28 5.09
N GLN A 179 -37.62 -12.98 4.18
CA GLN A 179 -37.28 -12.25 2.96
C GLN A 179 -36.68 -10.85 3.26
N ALA A 180 -37.16 -10.19 4.31
CA ALA A 180 -36.63 -8.91 4.77
C ALA A 180 -35.18 -9.01 5.29
N GLY A 181 -34.80 -10.14 5.91
CA GLY A 181 -33.41 -10.43 6.26
C GLY A 181 -32.55 -10.60 5.01
N LEU A 182 -33.04 -11.36 4.03
CA LEU A 182 -32.33 -11.62 2.78
C LEU A 182 -32.08 -10.34 1.97
N ASN A 183 -33.09 -9.48 1.81
CA ASN A 183 -32.97 -8.23 1.05
C ASN A 183 -31.92 -7.29 1.68
N ARG A 184 -31.86 -7.24 3.03
CA ARG A 184 -30.84 -6.47 3.75
C ARG A 184 -29.43 -6.97 3.45
N GLY A 185 -29.24 -8.29 3.40
CA GLY A 185 -27.92 -8.88 3.12
C GLY A 185 -27.45 -8.74 1.67
N LEU A 186 -28.38 -8.62 0.71
CA LEU A 186 -28.07 -8.41 -0.71
C LEU A 186 -27.78 -6.94 -1.05
N GLY A 187 -27.95 -6.01 -0.12
CA GLY A 187 -27.79 -4.58 -0.36
C GLY A 187 -28.84 -3.98 -1.30
N THR A 188 -29.85 -4.77 -1.70
CA THR A 188 -30.99 -4.30 -2.49
C THR A 188 -31.99 -3.69 -1.52
N ARG A 189 -31.94 -2.35 -1.40
CA ARG A 189 -33.01 -1.58 -0.73
C ARG A 189 -34.23 -1.48 -1.62
#